data_AF-A0A1V3JKW4-F1
#
_entry.id   AF-A0A1V3JKW4-F1
#
_cell.length_a   1.000
_cell.length_b   1.000
_cell.length_c   1.000
_cell.angle_alpha   90.00
_cell.angle_beta   90.00
_cell.angle_gamma   90.00
#
_symmetry.space_group_name_H-M   'P 1'
#
loop_
_entity.id
_entity.type
_entity.pdbx_description
1 polymer ?
#
loop_
_entity_poly.entity_id
_entity_poly.type
_entity_poly.pdbx_seq_one_letter_code
_entity_poly.pdbx_strand_id
1 'polypeptide(L)'
;MATKKQLPKVPHFDEQGRVAYEHIFALIGNKAWYAWGKGNGLEWSLLRDKLGLGNDYKPIILDAEKLANAGNYQILKEEVHVVTFCRFGNVTQAQETALLLAIAKHSKAEKIFFADNLGENKQDLSGYVLRLREDETARNTAEMMIDTIEQDNAPRKTPYVEYRENGKIKGLHYITPKVDRDTGEIIQEKETWICDNLALVGEGKTAGGEYYYLFQWQNRDESTPRTVAIAREDFGTDTGWKMLKAQGLKMTQGSGLTQKLTEHFHFNGNHSTQWTITNVTGWLNGAYLLPNGKIIGTPTKPIYFTDKSSSSLGYTTSGTLADWQREIAQNVRGNVSMMLGVAVALAAPMLSLLGRESFGVHLFAESSKGKSTTLNIANSIYGNPDKIKLSWSTTATGVKNEASARNDGFITLDEIGQAKDGKNLETIAYDLFNETDKIRGEKEGGNRQIKRWKVTALSTGEKDLETQLRLQGAKVHAGQLVRLLNVPLEEAGNLHSFPNNKAHADHLNEKVQECFLA
;
A
#
# COMPACT_ATOMS: atom_id res chain seq x y z
N MET A 1 11.05 -53.77 26.87
CA MET A 1 11.64 -52.41 26.88
C MET A 1 12.20 -52.14 25.49
N ALA A 2 11.49 -51.37 24.66
CA ALA A 2 12.02 -50.94 23.38
C ALA A 2 13.12 -49.90 23.64
N THR A 3 14.37 -50.24 23.35
CA THR A 3 15.49 -49.30 23.33
C THR A 3 15.15 -48.16 22.37
N LYS A 4 14.91 -46.95 22.89
CA LYS A 4 14.83 -45.72 22.08
C LYS A 4 16.12 -45.64 21.28
N LYS A 5 16.04 -45.87 19.97
CA LYS A 5 17.17 -45.77 19.06
C LYS A 5 17.63 -44.32 19.06
N GLN A 6 18.82 -44.07 19.60
CA GLN A 6 19.38 -42.72 19.71
C GLN A 6 19.70 -42.21 18.30
N LEU A 7 19.22 -41.01 17.94
CA LEU A 7 19.41 -40.41 16.61
C LEU A 7 20.92 -40.21 16.31
N PRO A 8 21.37 -40.33 15.05
CA PRO A 8 22.75 -40.03 14.68
C PRO A 8 23.12 -38.57 15.00
N LYS A 9 24.38 -38.33 15.37
CA LYS A 9 24.90 -36.99 15.69
C LYS A 9 25.33 -36.25 14.43
N VAL A 10 25.14 -34.93 14.41
CA VAL A 10 25.69 -34.08 13.35
C VAL A 10 27.22 -33.98 13.43
N PRO A 11 27.90 -33.62 12.32
CA PRO A 11 29.32 -33.31 12.35
C PRO A 11 29.68 -32.28 13.43
N HIS A 12 30.78 -32.54 14.12
CA HIS A 12 31.31 -31.73 15.23
C HIS A 12 30.43 -31.63 16.47
N PHE A 13 29.38 -32.46 16.59
CA PHE A 13 28.51 -32.48 17.76
C PHE A 13 29.29 -32.71 19.05
N ASP A 14 30.21 -33.68 19.09
CA ASP A 14 30.92 -34.04 20.32
C ASP A 14 31.97 -32.99 20.71
N GLU A 15 32.46 -32.23 19.73
CA GLU A 15 33.45 -31.15 19.88
C GLU A 15 32.87 -29.81 20.34
N GLN A 16 31.54 -29.69 20.49
CA GLN A 16 30.94 -28.55 21.16
C GLN A 16 31.34 -28.56 22.65
N GLY A 17 31.69 -27.42 23.25
CA GLY A 17 32.19 -27.38 24.63
C GLY A 17 31.18 -27.87 25.68
N ARG A 18 31.67 -28.14 26.88
CA ARG A 18 30.91 -28.81 27.97
C ARG A 18 30.19 -27.85 28.91
N VAL A 19 30.23 -26.54 28.65
CA VAL A 19 29.73 -25.55 29.61
C VAL A 19 28.28 -25.20 29.26
N ALA A 20 27.37 -25.36 30.23
CA ALA A 20 26.07 -24.70 30.19
C ALA A 20 26.33 -23.21 29.90
N TYR A 21 25.56 -22.58 29.00
CA TYR A 21 25.73 -21.19 28.55
C TYR A 21 26.72 -20.91 27.40
N GLU A 22 27.34 -21.91 26.76
CA GLU A 22 28.10 -21.65 25.53
C GLU A 22 27.18 -21.26 24.36
N HIS A 23 27.53 -20.14 23.71
CA HIS A 23 26.94 -19.71 22.45
C HIS A 23 27.56 -20.52 21.31
N ILE A 24 26.78 -21.45 20.75
CA ILE A 24 27.22 -22.31 19.65
C ILE A 24 27.00 -21.64 18.30
N PHE A 25 27.99 -21.77 17.41
CA PHE A 25 27.90 -21.34 16.02
C PHE A 25 27.90 -22.55 15.10
N ALA A 26 26.89 -22.61 14.22
CA ALA A 26 26.71 -23.67 13.24
C ALA A 26 26.76 -23.09 11.83
N LEU A 27 27.36 -23.83 10.88
CA LEU A 27 27.36 -23.50 9.46
C LEU A 27 26.27 -24.31 8.77
N ILE A 28 25.38 -23.65 8.04
CA ILE A 28 24.26 -24.29 7.35
C ILE A 28 24.25 -23.95 5.87
N GLY A 29 23.89 -24.91 5.02
CA GLY A 29 23.66 -24.70 3.59
C GLY A 29 24.58 -25.47 2.66
N ASN A 30 24.31 -25.38 1.35
CA ASN A 30 25.00 -26.21 0.35
C ASN A 30 26.50 -25.89 0.18
N LYS A 31 26.98 -24.76 0.70
CA LYS A 31 28.41 -24.41 0.71
C LYS A 31 29.07 -24.54 2.09
N ALA A 32 28.37 -25.03 3.11
CA ALA A 32 28.88 -25.06 4.49
C ALA A 32 30.22 -25.83 4.63
N TRP A 33 30.36 -27.00 3.99
CA TRP A 33 31.62 -27.76 3.98
C TRP A 33 32.75 -27.05 3.24
N TYR A 34 32.43 -26.41 2.12
CA TYR A 34 33.41 -25.64 1.34
C TYR A 34 33.93 -24.45 2.15
N ALA A 35 33.02 -23.71 2.79
CA ALA A 35 33.34 -22.58 3.63
C ALA A 35 34.23 -22.97 4.81
N TRP A 36 33.96 -24.11 5.46
CA TRP A 36 34.78 -24.62 6.55
C TRP A 36 36.19 -25.03 6.11
N GLY A 37 36.31 -25.68 4.95
CA GLY A 37 37.62 -26.01 4.35
C GLY A 37 38.56 -26.79 5.27
N LYS A 38 38.03 -27.76 6.05
CA LYS A 38 38.76 -28.50 7.08
C LYS A 38 39.40 -27.63 8.17
N GLY A 39 38.78 -26.50 8.49
CA GLY A 39 39.25 -25.52 9.47
C GLY A 39 40.13 -24.41 8.87
N ASN A 40 40.49 -24.49 7.59
CA ASN A 40 41.36 -23.54 6.90
C ASN A 40 40.64 -22.78 5.77
N GLY A 41 39.31 -22.87 5.66
CA GLY A 41 38.55 -22.13 4.67
C GLY A 41 38.61 -20.63 4.91
N LEU A 42 38.70 -19.83 3.83
CA LEU A 42 38.80 -18.37 3.91
C LEU A 42 37.54 -17.76 4.55
N GLU A 43 36.35 -18.16 4.11
CA GLU A 43 35.08 -17.66 4.64
C GLU A 43 34.90 -18.03 6.11
N TRP A 44 35.28 -19.26 6.50
CA TRP A 44 35.29 -19.68 7.89
C TRP A 44 36.27 -18.89 8.75
N SER A 45 37.49 -18.64 8.24
CA SER A 45 38.50 -17.87 8.98
C SER A 45 38.02 -16.46 9.27
N LEU A 46 37.44 -15.77 8.29
CA LEU A 46 36.87 -14.44 8.45
C LEU A 46 35.72 -14.42 9.48
N LEU A 47 34.80 -15.39 9.39
CA LEU A 47 33.70 -15.51 10.34
C LEU A 47 34.20 -15.81 11.76
N ARG A 48 35.13 -16.76 11.90
CA ARG A 48 35.71 -17.16 13.18
C ARG A 48 36.40 -15.99 13.87
N ASP A 49 37.24 -15.26 13.13
CA ASP A 49 37.97 -14.11 13.67
C ASP A 49 37.02 -13.00 14.11
N LYS A 50 35.96 -12.74 13.32
CA LYS A 50 34.93 -11.76 13.65
C LYS A 50 34.10 -12.14 14.88
N LEU A 51 33.81 -13.43 15.06
CA LEU A 51 33.07 -13.94 16.21
C LEU A 51 33.96 -14.09 17.45
N GLY A 52 35.28 -13.85 17.34
CA GLY A 52 36.23 -14.01 18.45
C GLY A 52 36.41 -15.47 18.89
N LEU A 53 36.22 -16.43 17.98
CA LEU A 53 36.29 -17.86 18.28
C LEU A 53 37.75 -18.34 18.24
N GLY A 54 38.10 -19.29 19.11
CA GLY A 54 39.42 -19.90 19.16
C GLY A 54 39.78 -20.64 17.86
N ASN A 55 41.08 -20.74 17.56
CA ASN A 55 41.58 -21.40 16.35
C ASN A 55 41.21 -22.90 16.27
N ASP A 56 40.97 -23.52 17.42
CA ASP A 56 40.56 -24.92 17.61
C ASP A 56 39.04 -25.11 17.61
N TYR A 57 38.25 -24.04 17.53
CA TYR A 57 36.79 -24.12 17.51
C TYR A 57 36.29 -24.83 16.25
N LYS A 58 35.46 -25.87 16.46
CA LYS A 58 34.81 -26.62 15.38
C LYS A 58 33.32 -26.32 15.37
N PRO A 59 32.79 -25.64 14.34
CA PRO A 59 31.37 -25.34 14.27
C PRO A 59 30.58 -26.61 13.89
N ILE A 60 29.34 -26.71 14.33
CA ILE A 60 28.41 -27.71 13.78
C ILE A 60 28.22 -27.44 12.28
N ILE A 61 28.17 -28.49 11.46
CA ILE A 61 27.98 -28.34 10.01
C ILE A 61 26.76 -29.12 9.53
N LEU A 62 25.79 -28.41 8.95
CA LEU A 62 24.58 -28.96 8.33
C LEU A 62 24.58 -28.59 6.84
N ASP A 63 24.97 -29.55 6.00
CA ASP A 63 24.83 -29.43 4.55
C ASP A 63 23.36 -29.56 4.11
N ALA A 64 23.11 -29.39 2.80
CA ALA A 64 21.76 -29.44 2.24
C ALA A 64 21.03 -30.76 2.56
N GLU A 65 21.75 -31.89 2.57
CA GLU A 65 21.20 -33.21 2.89
C GLU A 65 20.78 -33.31 4.37
N LYS A 66 21.64 -32.86 5.29
CA LYS A 66 21.34 -32.85 6.73
C LYS A 66 20.25 -31.88 7.10
N LEU A 67 20.14 -30.75 6.39
CA LEU A 67 19.05 -29.79 6.57
C LEU A 67 17.71 -30.36 6.12
N ALA A 68 17.66 -31.02 4.96
CA ALA A 68 16.45 -31.70 4.49
C ALA A 68 15.99 -32.79 5.47
N ASN A 69 16.95 -33.43 6.15
CA ASN A 69 16.69 -34.52 7.09
C ASN A 69 16.91 -34.11 8.56
N ALA A 70 16.77 -32.83 8.91
CA ALA A 70 17.21 -32.30 10.21
C ALA A 70 16.56 -33.02 11.40
N GLY A 71 15.30 -33.43 11.28
CA GLY A 71 14.58 -34.20 12.31
C GLY A 71 15.17 -35.59 12.62
N ASN A 72 16.05 -36.10 11.75
CA ASN A 72 16.70 -37.40 11.91
C ASN A 72 18.05 -37.31 12.63
N TYR A 73 18.48 -36.13 13.10
CA TYR A 73 19.78 -35.93 13.73
C TYR A 73 19.70 -35.28 15.11
N GLN A 74 20.66 -35.61 15.98
CA GLN A 74 20.97 -34.81 17.15
C GLN A 74 21.85 -33.63 16.72
N ILE A 75 21.27 -32.42 16.78
CA ILE A 75 21.93 -31.20 16.30
C ILE A 75 22.67 -30.50 17.44
N LEU A 76 22.04 -30.35 18.61
CA LEU A 76 22.60 -29.65 19.77
C LEU A 76 22.65 -30.57 20.99
N LYS A 77 23.66 -30.38 21.85
CA LYS A 77 23.69 -31.01 23.17
C LYS A 77 22.57 -30.43 24.05
N GLU A 78 22.16 -31.18 25.07
CA GLU A 78 21.07 -30.75 25.97
C GLU A 78 21.41 -29.48 26.74
N GLU A 79 22.69 -29.19 26.99
CA GLU A 79 23.13 -28.04 27.79
C GLU A 79 23.19 -26.72 26.99
N VAL A 80 23.06 -26.78 25.65
CA VAL A 80 23.16 -25.60 24.78
C VAL A 80 21.94 -24.69 24.97
N HIS A 81 22.19 -23.45 25.42
CA HIS A 81 21.15 -22.43 25.60
C HIS A 81 21.02 -21.47 24.40
N VAL A 82 22.14 -21.16 23.73
CA VAL A 82 22.19 -20.16 22.66
C VAL A 82 22.86 -20.75 21.43
N VAL A 83 22.21 -20.63 20.26
CA VAL A 83 22.77 -21.07 18.98
C VAL A 83 22.57 -20.01 17.89
N THR A 84 23.58 -19.83 17.03
CA THR A 84 23.47 -19.09 15.78
C THR A 84 23.82 -19.98 14.60
N PHE A 85 22.90 -20.11 13.65
CA PHE A 85 23.13 -20.79 12.39
C PHE A 85 23.49 -19.76 11.29
N CYS A 86 24.72 -19.81 10.81
CA CYS A 86 25.24 -18.94 9.75
C CYS A 86 25.04 -19.60 8.38
N ARG A 87 24.42 -18.87 7.45
CA ARG A 87 24.05 -19.40 6.12
C ARG A 87 25.20 -19.31 5.13
N PHE A 88 25.57 -20.43 4.54
CA PHE A 88 26.60 -20.55 3.50
C PHE A 88 26.02 -21.15 2.23
N GLY A 89 25.89 -20.29 1.20
CA GLY A 89 25.25 -20.65 -0.06
C GLY A 89 23.73 -20.53 0.02
N ASN A 90 23.02 -21.43 -0.65
CA ASN A 90 21.56 -21.44 -0.65
C ASN A 90 21.02 -22.32 0.48
N VAL A 91 20.05 -21.80 1.23
CA VAL A 91 19.27 -22.52 2.25
C VAL A 91 17.80 -22.21 1.95
N THR A 92 17.00 -23.24 1.68
CA THR A 92 15.59 -23.04 1.33
C THR A 92 14.75 -22.77 2.58
N GLN A 93 13.58 -22.13 2.40
CA GLN A 93 12.65 -21.91 3.51
C GLN A 93 12.18 -23.22 4.16
N ALA A 94 12.02 -24.29 3.37
CA ALA A 94 11.71 -25.62 3.92
C ALA A 94 12.84 -26.17 4.79
N GLN A 95 14.10 -26.04 4.36
CA GLN A 95 15.27 -26.47 5.14
C GLN A 95 15.38 -25.71 6.47
N GLU A 96 15.13 -24.39 6.45
CA GLU A 96 15.08 -23.58 7.66
C GLU A 96 13.96 -24.01 8.61
N THR A 97 12.77 -24.22 8.06
CA THR A 97 11.59 -24.65 8.83
C THR A 97 11.82 -26.05 9.44
N ALA A 98 12.38 -26.98 8.67
CA ALA A 98 12.74 -28.33 9.12
C ALA A 98 13.80 -28.30 10.24
N LEU A 99 14.80 -27.44 10.11
CA LEU A 99 15.80 -27.23 11.15
C LEU A 99 15.17 -26.71 12.44
N LEU A 100 14.34 -25.67 12.37
CA LEU A 100 13.68 -25.09 13.55
C LEU A 100 12.73 -26.09 14.22
N LEU A 101 12.03 -26.91 13.43
CA LEU A 101 11.19 -28.00 13.93
C LEU A 101 12.02 -29.07 14.65
N ALA A 102 13.19 -29.43 14.10
CA ALA A 102 14.10 -30.36 14.75
C ALA A 102 14.65 -29.80 16.08
N ILE A 103 14.99 -28.51 16.13
CA ILE A 103 15.41 -27.84 17.36
C ILE A 103 14.28 -27.79 18.39
N ALA A 104 13.05 -27.49 17.96
CA ALA A 104 11.89 -27.50 18.85
C ALA A 104 11.64 -28.88 19.47
N LYS A 105 11.78 -29.96 18.68
CA LYS A 105 11.53 -31.35 19.10
C LYS A 105 12.66 -31.95 19.94
N HIS A 106 13.92 -31.60 19.67
CA HIS A 106 15.08 -32.36 20.16
C HIS A 106 16.09 -31.55 20.98
N SER A 107 15.86 -30.25 21.20
CA SER A 107 16.77 -29.39 21.97
C SER A 107 16.04 -28.51 22.99
N LYS A 108 16.76 -28.13 24.04
CA LYS A 108 16.33 -27.17 25.08
C LYS A 108 16.84 -25.75 24.84
N ALA A 109 17.49 -25.48 23.70
CA ALA A 109 17.99 -24.14 23.40
C ALA A 109 16.88 -23.07 23.50
N GLU A 110 17.18 -21.98 24.19
CA GLU A 110 16.24 -20.88 24.45
C GLU A 110 16.40 -19.75 23.44
N LYS A 111 17.65 -19.45 23.04
CA LYS A 111 17.96 -18.40 22.09
C LYS A 111 18.45 -18.97 20.77
N ILE A 112 17.69 -18.74 19.70
CA ILE A 112 17.97 -19.27 18.37
C ILE A 112 18.07 -18.11 17.38
N PHE A 113 19.19 -18.02 16.69
CA PHE A 113 19.41 -16.99 15.68
C PHE A 113 19.79 -17.59 14.33
N PHE A 114 19.36 -16.94 13.25
CA PHE A 114 19.94 -17.09 11.93
C PHE A 114 20.76 -15.86 11.55
N ALA A 115 21.89 -16.07 10.88
CA ALA A 115 22.78 -15.01 10.41
C ALA A 115 23.26 -15.31 8.98
N ASP A 116 23.78 -14.29 8.29
CA ASP A 116 24.46 -14.49 7.01
C ASP A 116 25.85 -15.17 7.18
N ASN A 117 26.58 -15.35 6.07
CA ASN A 117 27.91 -15.98 6.05
C ASN A 117 28.98 -15.16 6.80
N LEU A 118 28.71 -13.89 7.13
CA LEU A 118 29.57 -13.01 7.91
C LEU A 118 29.09 -12.86 9.37
N GLY A 119 28.06 -13.61 9.78
CA GLY A 119 27.49 -13.52 11.13
C GLY A 119 26.70 -12.24 11.39
N GLU A 120 26.36 -11.48 10.34
CA GLU A 120 25.54 -10.26 10.40
C GLU A 120 24.06 -10.59 10.14
N ASN A 121 23.22 -9.55 10.18
CA ASN A 121 21.78 -9.65 9.94
C ASN A 121 21.11 -10.72 10.82
N LYS A 122 21.47 -10.72 12.11
CA LYS A 122 20.98 -11.69 13.09
C LYS A 122 19.47 -11.59 13.25
N GLN A 123 18.77 -12.60 12.76
CA GLN A 123 17.33 -12.79 12.92
C GLN A 123 17.08 -13.64 14.16
N ASP A 124 16.34 -13.11 15.14
CA ASP A 124 15.92 -13.85 16.34
C ASP A 124 14.68 -14.71 16.04
N LEU A 125 14.81 -16.02 16.26
CA LEU A 125 13.77 -17.02 16.00
C LEU A 125 13.32 -17.74 17.28
N SER A 126 13.76 -17.27 18.44
CA SER A 126 13.47 -17.87 19.75
C SER A 126 11.97 -17.98 20.00
N GLY A 127 11.22 -16.90 19.73
CA GLY A 127 9.75 -16.89 19.89
C GLY A 127 9.02 -17.79 18.89
N TYR A 128 9.60 -18.08 17.72
CA TYR A 128 9.02 -19.03 16.78
C TYR A 128 9.24 -20.47 17.23
N VAL A 129 10.45 -20.83 17.68
CA VAL A 129 10.76 -22.15 18.25
C VAL A 129 9.92 -22.42 19.51
N LEU A 130 9.70 -21.42 20.36
CA LEU A 130 8.83 -21.56 21.53
C LEU A 130 7.39 -21.92 21.12
N ARG A 131 6.84 -21.21 20.12
CA ARG A 131 5.51 -21.56 19.56
C ARG A 131 5.48 -22.98 18.98
N LEU A 132 6.52 -23.41 18.29
CA LEU A 132 6.62 -24.79 17.81
C LEU A 132 6.68 -25.82 18.95
N ARG A 133 7.13 -25.45 20.16
CA ARG A 133 7.09 -26.36 21.32
C ARG A 133 5.71 -26.42 21.96
N GLU A 134 5.06 -25.27 22.11
CA GLU A 134 3.85 -25.11 22.91
C GLU A 134 2.55 -25.34 22.12
N ASP A 135 2.54 -25.05 20.82
CA ASP A 135 1.35 -25.06 19.98
C ASP A 135 1.39 -26.18 18.93
N GLU A 136 0.44 -27.11 19.05
CA GLU A 136 0.28 -28.23 18.12
C GLU A 136 -0.17 -27.78 16.72
N THR A 137 -0.96 -26.71 16.64
CA THR A 137 -1.39 -26.15 15.34
C THR A 137 -0.20 -25.51 14.62
N ALA A 138 0.68 -24.81 15.33
CA ALA A 138 1.90 -24.24 14.76
C ALA A 138 2.85 -25.33 14.24
N ARG A 139 2.96 -26.46 14.95
CA ARG A 139 3.73 -27.64 14.51
C ARG A 139 3.15 -28.26 13.24
N ASN A 140 1.85 -28.56 13.24
CA ASN A 140 1.18 -29.15 12.08
C ASN A 140 1.27 -28.21 10.86
N THR A 141 1.19 -26.89 11.06
CA THR A 141 1.38 -25.90 9.99
C THR A 141 2.79 -25.93 9.42
N ALA A 142 3.81 -26.00 10.28
CA ALA A 142 5.20 -26.09 9.85
C ALA A 142 5.49 -27.40 9.10
N GLU A 143 4.94 -28.53 9.56
CA GLU A 143 5.04 -29.83 8.89
C GLU A 143 4.34 -29.81 7.51
N MET A 144 3.10 -29.31 7.44
CA MET A 144 2.41 -29.13 6.16
C MET A 144 3.17 -28.22 5.19
N MET A 145 3.83 -27.17 5.70
CA MET A 145 4.63 -26.27 4.89
C MET A 145 5.88 -26.96 4.33
N ILE A 146 6.55 -27.82 5.12
CA ILE A 146 7.66 -28.65 4.64
C ILE A 146 7.17 -29.62 3.55
N ASP A 147 6.10 -30.38 3.82
CA ASP A 147 5.55 -31.35 2.86
C ASP A 147 5.10 -30.69 1.55
N THR A 148 4.48 -29.51 1.64
CA THR A 148 4.03 -28.76 0.45
C THR A 148 5.24 -28.28 -0.37
N ILE A 149 6.29 -27.78 0.28
CA ILE A 149 7.50 -27.32 -0.41
C ILE A 149 8.31 -28.49 -0.99
N GLU A 150 8.35 -29.65 -0.33
CA GLU A 150 8.99 -30.85 -0.86
C GLU A 150 8.24 -31.40 -2.08
N GLN A 151 6.90 -31.37 -2.06
CA GLN A 151 6.08 -31.71 -3.23
C GLN A 151 6.29 -30.72 -4.39
N ASP A 152 6.49 -29.44 -4.11
CA ASP A 152 6.73 -28.41 -5.13
C ASP A 152 8.11 -28.52 -5.81
N ASN A 153 9.09 -29.17 -5.14
CA ASN A 153 10.44 -29.42 -5.65
C ASN A 153 10.58 -30.75 -6.43
N ALA A 154 9.53 -31.58 -6.50
CA ALA A 154 9.54 -32.75 -7.37
C ALA A 154 9.62 -32.33 -8.84
N PRO A 155 10.31 -33.07 -9.72
CA PRO A 155 10.41 -32.73 -11.14
C PRO A 155 9.00 -32.57 -11.75
N ARG A 156 8.65 -31.35 -12.14
CA ARG A 156 7.34 -31.05 -12.73
C ARG A 156 7.27 -31.70 -14.11
N LYS A 157 6.47 -32.75 -14.24
CA LYS A 157 6.34 -33.56 -15.49
C LYS A 157 5.28 -33.03 -16.44
N THR A 158 4.38 -32.18 -15.96
CA THR A 158 3.36 -31.48 -16.76
C THR A 158 3.82 -30.07 -17.09
N PRO A 159 3.30 -29.43 -18.16
CA PRO A 159 3.66 -28.05 -18.46
C PRO A 159 3.29 -27.06 -17.34
N TYR A 160 4.10 -26.04 -17.15
CA TYR A 160 3.92 -25.03 -16.09
C TYR A 160 4.46 -23.66 -16.51
N VAL A 161 4.13 -22.64 -15.72
CA VAL A 161 4.69 -21.28 -15.86
C VAL A 161 5.67 -21.03 -14.71
N GLU A 162 6.84 -20.48 -15.02
CA GLU A 162 7.88 -20.19 -14.05
C GLU A 162 8.70 -18.96 -14.48
N TYR A 163 9.23 -18.25 -13.49
CA TYR A 163 10.21 -17.20 -13.72
C TYR A 163 11.60 -17.78 -14.01
N ARG A 164 12.23 -17.40 -15.12
CA ARG A 164 13.61 -17.80 -15.45
C ARG A 164 14.46 -16.59 -15.81
N GLU A 165 15.73 -16.65 -15.38
CA GLU A 165 16.78 -15.71 -15.78
C GLU A 165 17.80 -16.33 -16.77
N ASN A 166 17.52 -17.55 -17.24
CA ASN A 166 18.46 -18.37 -17.99
C ASN A 166 18.47 -18.00 -19.49
N GLY A 167 19.11 -16.88 -19.86
CA GLY A 167 19.32 -16.50 -21.28
C GLY A 167 19.22 -14.99 -21.57
N LYS A 168 19.06 -14.62 -22.86
CA LYS A 168 19.01 -13.22 -23.35
C LYS A 168 17.80 -12.42 -22.83
N ILE A 169 16.76 -13.06 -22.30
CA ILE A 169 15.50 -12.41 -21.87
C ILE A 169 15.08 -12.98 -20.51
N LYS A 170 14.84 -12.12 -19.53
CA LYS A 170 14.34 -12.47 -18.19
C LYS A 170 12.82 -12.33 -18.14
N GLY A 171 12.12 -13.18 -17.38
CA GLY A 171 10.66 -13.06 -17.24
C GLY A 171 9.96 -14.40 -16.97
N LEU A 172 8.64 -14.39 -17.11
CA LEU A 172 7.81 -15.58 -17.03
C LEU A 172 7.87 -16.36 -18.33
N HIS A 173 8.13 -17.66 -18.21
CA HIS A 173 8.23 -18.60 -19.32
C HIS A 173 7.20 -19.72 -19.15
N TYR A 174 6.61 -20.14 -20.26
CA TYR A 174 5.87 -21.41 -20.32
C TYR A 174 6.85 -22.53 -20.63
N ILE A 175 6.94 -23.50 -19.72
CA ILE A 175 7.86 -24.63 -19.81
C ILE A 175 7.07 -25.88 -20.14
N THR A 176 7.51 -26.59 -21.17
CA THR A 176 6.97 -27.89 -21.56
C THR A 176 8.05 -28.95 -21.39
N PRO A 177 8.01 -29.71 -20.27
CA PRO A 177 8.90 -30.85 -20.06
C PRO A 177 8.64 -31.96 -21.07
N LYS A 178 9.71 -32.55 -21.62
CA LYS A 178 9.68 -33.76 -22.42
C LYS A 178 10.18 -34.90 -21.56
N VAL A 179 9.27 -35.80 -21.22
CA VAL A 179 9.54 -36.93 -20.33
C VAL A 179 9.83 -38.18 -21.17
N ASP A 180 10.83 -38.95 -20.76
CA ASP A 180 11.09 -40.29 -21.29
C ASP A 180 9.94 -41.23 -20.94
N ARG A 181 9.47 -42.02 -21.92
CA ARG A 181 8.31 -42.90 -21.72
C ARG A 181 8.62 -44.12 -20.87
N ASP A 182 9.88 -44.55 -20.84
CA ASP A 182 10.33 -45.77 -20.18
C ASP A 182 10.91 -45.47 -18.79
N THR A 183 11.67 -44.37 -18.63
CA THR A 183 12.27 -44.00 -17.33
C THR A 183 11.44 -43.00 -16.54
N GLY A 184 10.54 -42.25 -17.19
CA GLY A 184 9.77 -41.20 -16.55
C GLY A 184 10.60 -39.97 -16.14
N GLU A 185 11.85 -39.87 -16.61
CA GLU A 185 12.76 -38.76 -16.36
C GLU A 185 12.57 -37.63 -17.38
N ILE A 186 12.87 -36.39 -17.00
CA ILE A 186 12.80 -35.24 -17.90
C ILE A 186 14.06 -35.23 -18.78
N ILE A 187 13.89 -35.45 -20.08
CA ILE A 187 14.99 -35.47 -21.07
C ILE A 187 15.33 -34.04 -21.51
N GLN A 188 14.32 -33.20 -21.69
CA GLN A 188 14.47 -31.86 -22.24
C GLN A 188 13.32 -30.96 -21.79
N GLU A 189 13.57 -29.67 -21.67
CA GLU A 189 12.53 -28.66 -21.50
C GLU A 189 12.47 -27.74 -22.71
N LYS A 190 11.27 -27.48 -23.22
CA LYS A 190 11.01 -26.42 -24.19
C LYS A 190 10.49 -25.20 -23.46
N GLU A 191 11.22 -24.09 -23.57
CA GLU A 191 10.87 -22.81 -22.96
C GLU A 191 10.26 -21.85 -23.98
N THR A 192 9.24 -21.09 -23.59
CA THR A 192 8.63 -20.02 -24.40
C THR A 192 8.36 -18.81 -23.53
N TRP A 193 9.02 -17.68 -23.77
CA TRP A 193 8.84 -16.45 -22.99
C TRP A 193 7.43 -15.87 -23.19
N ILE A 194 6.75 -15.57 -22.08
CA ILE A 194 5.37 -15.05 -22.05
C ILE A 194 5.39 -13.55 -21.82
N CYS A 195 5.99 -13.08 -20.72
CA CYS A 195 6.00 -11.68 -20.31
C CYS A 195 7.15 -11.35 -19.35
N ASP A 196 7.33 -10.06 -19.04
CA ASP A 196 8.23 -9.62 -17.97
C ASP A 196 7.85 -10.24 -16.61
N ASN A 197 8.65 -9.99 -15.57
CA ASN A 197 8.37 -10.52 -14.22
C ASN A 197 7.08 -9.93 -13.64
N LEU A 198 5.95 -10.59 -13.89
CA LEU A 198 4.63 -10.22 -13.41
C LEU A 198 4.35 -10.98 -12.12
N ALA A 199 4.27 -10.27 -11.00
CA ALA A 199 3.97 -10.86 -9.70
C ALA A 199 2.54 -10.55 -9.28
N LEU A 200 1.79 -11.55 -8.83
CA LEU A 200 0.55 -11.32 -8.11
C LEU A 200 0.90 -10.95 -6.67
N VAL A 201 0.68 -9.68 -6.29
CA VAL A 201 1.02 -9.14 -4.97
C VAL A 201 -0.17 -9.10 -4.01
N GLY A 202 -1.37 -9.31 -4.52
CA GLY A 202 -2.56 -9.48 -3.70
C GLY A 202 -3.84 -9.52 -4.50
N GLU A 203 -4.92 -9.68 -3.76
CA GLU A 203 -6.29 -9.56 -4.26
C GLU A 203 -6.99 -8.46 -3.49
N GLY A 204 -8.00 -7.85 -4.10
CA GLY A 204 -8.82 -6.89 -3.39
C GLY A 204 -10.24 -6.90 -3.88
N LYS A 205 -11.07 -6.13 -3.19
CA LYS A 205 -12.41 -5.85 -3.66
C LYS A 205 -12.81 -4.40 -3.44
N THR A 206 -13.74 -3.93 -4.26
CA THR A 206 -14.41 -2.65 -4.04
C THR A 206 -15.41 -2.78 -2.89
N ALA A 207 -15.88 -1.63 -2.38
CA ALA A 207 -17.01 -1.62 -1.44
C ALA A 207 -18.29 -2.23 -2.05
N GLY A 208 -18.42 -2.22 -3.39
CA GLY A 208 -19.51 -2.87 -4.12
C GLY A 208 -19.39 -4.40 -4.22
N GLY A 209 -18.23 -4.97 -3.87
CA GLY A 209 -18.00 -6.41 -3.88
C GLY A 209 -17.35 -6.94 -5.16
N GLU A 210 -16.95 -6.08 -6.09
CA GLU A 210 -16.23 -6.47 -7.30
C GLU A 210 -14.80 -6.87 -6.93
N TYR A 211 -14.34 -8.03 -7.42
CA TYR A 211 -13.01 -8.58 -7.09
C TYR A 211 -11.96 -8.16 -8.12
N TYR A 212 -10.74 -7.93 -7.63
CA TYR A 212 -9.59 -7.51 -8.42
C TYR A 212 -8.35 -8.33 -8.07
N TYR A 213 -7.49 -8.55 -9.05
CA TYR A 213 -6.10 -8.93 -8.85
C TYR A 213 -5.21 -7.69 -8.85
N LEU A 214 -4.19 -7.66 -7.99
CA LEU A 214 -3.14 -6.65 -8.04
C LEU A 214 -1.85 -7.29 -8.55
N PHE A 215 -1.44 -6.86 -9.72
CA PHE A 215 -0.19 -7.28 -10.33
C PHE A 215 0.87 -6.21 -10.19
N GLN A 216 2.12 -6.64 -9.99
CA GLN A 216 3.28 -5.76 -9.91
C GLN A 216 4.37 -6.22 -10.87
N TRP A 217 5.01 -5.27 -11.55
CA TRP A 217 6.19 -5.50 -12.38
C TRP A 217 7.07 -4.25 -12.43
N GLN A 218 8.32 -4.40 -12.88
CA GLN A 218 9.26 -3.30 -13.00
C GLN A 218 9.44 -2.90 -14.47
N ASN A 219 9.05 -1.67 -14.81
CA ASN A 219 9.42 -1.05 -16.08
C ASN A 219 10.89 -0.62 -16.05
N ARG A 220 11.60 -0.69 -17.19
CA ARG A 220 13.05 -0.45 -17.26
C ARG A 220 13.47 1.01 -17.01
N ASP A 221 12.56 1.93 -17.28
CA ASP A 221 12.71 3.38 -17.14
C ASP A 221 12.25 3.90 -15.78
N GLU A 222 11.63 3.06 -14.95
CA GLU A 222 11.16 3.40 -13.61
C GLU A 222 12.10 2.83 -12.55
N SER A 223 12.29 3.55 -11.43
CA SER A 223 13.08 3.08 -10.29
C SER A 223 12.28 2.25 -9.28
N THR A 224 10.96 2.34 -9.34
CA THR A 224 10.03 1.63 -8.45
C THR A 224 9.10 0.73 -9.26
N PRO A 225 8.68 -0.43 -8.70
CA PRO A 225 7.74 -1.30 -9.40
C PRO A 225 6.38 -0.64 -9.57
N ARG A 226 5.75 -0.85 -10.72
CA ARG A 226 4.38 -0.42 -10.98
C ARG A 226 3.41 -1.47 -10.48
N THR A 227 2.39 -1.05 -9.73
CA THR A 227 1.29 -1.92 -9.29
C THR A 227 0.02 -1.54 -10.03
N VAL A 228 -0.71 -2.53 -10.54
CA VAL A 228 -1.95 -2.33 -11.28
C VAL A 228 -3.02 -3.30 -10.80
N ALA A 229 -4.18 -2.77 -10.43
CA ALA A 229 -5.37 -3.57 -10.14
C ALA A 229 -6.16 -3.85 -11.43
N ILE A 230 -6.50 -5.10 -11.69
CA ILE A 230 -7.34 -5.54 -12.82
C ILE A 230 -8.57 -6.26 -12.29
N ALA A 231 -9.75 -5.91 -12.82
CA ALA A 231 -10.98 -6.58 -12.44
C ALA A 231 -10.90 -8.08 -12.80
N ARG A 232 -11.41 -8.93 -11.93
CA ARG A 232 -11.31 -10.39 -12.12
C ARG A 232 -12.07 -10.85 -13.37
N GLU A 233 -13.12 -10.14 -13.77
CA GLU A 233 -13.85 -10.38 -15.02
C GLU A 233 -13.06 -10.02 -16.28
N ASP A 234 -12.18 -9.02 -16.19
CA ASP A 234 -11.34 -8.58 -17.31
C ASP A 234 -10.07 -9.41 -17.44
N PHE A 235 -9.60 -10.02 -16.36
CA PHE A 235 -8.38 -10.80 -16.36
C PHE A 235 -8.52 -12.06 -17.24
N GLY A 236 -7.64 -12.20 -18.23
CA GLY A 236 -7.72 -13.26 -19.26
C GLY A 236 -8.41 -12.83 -20.55
N THR A 237 -9.03 -11.64 -20.59
CA THR A 237 -9.63 -11.05 -21.80
C THR A 237 -8.65 -10.13 -22.54
N ASP A 238 -8.96 -9.81 -23.81
CA ASP A 238 -8.18 -8.82 -24.58
C ASP A 238 -8.18 -7.43 -23.92
N THR A 239 -9.28 -7.04 -23.28
CA THR A 239 -9.40 -5.78 -22.52
C THR A 239 -8.37 -5.74 -21.39
N GLY A 240 -8.31 -6.81 -20.59
CA GLY A 240 -7.36 -6.93 -19.48
C GLY A 240 -5.90 -6.88 -19.95
N TRP A 241 -5.57 -7.60 -21.02
CA TRP A 241 -4.20 -7.60 -21.56
C TRP A 241 -3.81 -6.27 -22.19
N LYS A 242 -4.74 -5.59 -22.89
CA LYS A 242 -4.51 -4.24 -23.41
C LYS A 242 -4.21 -3.26 -22.29
N MET A 243 -4.94 -3.33 -21.18
CA MET A 243 -4.71 -2.50 -20.01
C MET A 243 -3.31 -2.69 -19.43
N LEU A 244 -2.87 -3.94 -19.19
CA LEU A 244 -1.53 -4.19 -18.64
C LEU A 244 -0.41 -3.74 -19.59
N LYS A 245 -0.56 -3.99 -20.91
CA LYS A 245 0.39 -3.53 -21.94
C LYS A 245 0.48 -2.00 -22.00
N ALA A 246 -0.65 -1.29 -21.88
CA ALA A 246 -0.67 0.17 -21.86
C ALA A 246 0.10 0.76 -20.67
N GLN A 247 0.30 -0.04 -19.61
CA GLN A 247 1.07 0.34 -18.41
C GLN A 247 2.55 -0.10 -18.49
N GLY A 248 3.00 -0.61 -19.64
CA GLY A 248 4.42 -0.93 -19.92
C GLY A 248 4.77 -2.42 -19.87
N LEU A 249 3.85 -3.31 -19.48
CA LEU A 249 4.12 -4.74 -19.41
C LEU A 249 4.43 -5.32 -20.80
N LYS A 250 5.65 -5.85 -21.00
CA LYS A 250 5.99 -6.55 -22.24
C LYS A 250 5.49 -7.98 -22.18
N MET A 251 4.91 -8.44 -23.27
CA MET A 251 4.40 -9.80 -23.41
C MET A 251 4.37 -10.26 -24.87
N THR A 252 4.56 -11.56 -25.10
CA THR A 252 4.43 -12.21 -26.40
C THR A 252 2.98 -12.54 -26.70
N GLN A 253 2.61 -12.45 -27.98
CA GLN A 253 1.32 -12.92 -28.49
C GLN A 253 1.56 -14.28 -29.18
N GLY A 254 1.20 -15.37 -28.51
CA GLY A 254 1.25 -16.72 -29.06
C GLY A 254 -0.01 -17.49 -28.68
N SER A 255 -0.40 -18.47 -29.50
CA SER A 255 -1.65 -19.22 -29.31
C SER A 255 -1.73 -19.86 -27.91
N GLY A 256 -2.67 -19.36 -27.10
CA GLY A 256 -2.96 -19.88 -25.76
C GLY A 256 -1.97 -19.51 -24.64
N LEU A 257 -0.94 -18.70 -24.88
CA LEU A 257 0.03 -18.32 -23.82
C LEU A 257 -0.60 -17.43 -22.74
N THR A 258 -1.49 -16.52 -23.14
CA THR A 258 -2.24 -15.67 -22.20
C THR A 258 -3.21 -16.49 -21.35
N GLN A 259 -3.86 -17.50 -21.93
CA GLN A 259 -4.72 -18.42 -21.18
C GLN A 259 -3.93 -19.19 -20.11
N LYS A 260 -2.75 -19.71 -20.47
CA LYS A 260 -1.85 -20.40 -19.53
C LYS A 260 -1.38 -19.49 -18.40
N LEU A 261 -1.15 -18.22 -18.71
CA LEU A 261 -0.80 -17.21 -17.71
C LEU A 261 -1.98 -16.95 -16.76
N THR A 262 -3.21 -16.86 -17.28
CA THR A 262 -4.42 -16.74 -16.48
C THR A 262 -4.60 -17.95 -15.55
N GLU A 263 -4.48 -19.16 -16.07
CA GLU A 263 -4.53 -20.40 -15.29
C GLU A 263 -3.46 -20.40 -14.18
N HIS A 264 -2.21 -20.05 -14.51
CA HIS A 264 -1.13 -19.96 -13.54
C HIS A 264 -1.48 -19.07 -12.34
N PHE A 265 -2.00 -17.87 -12.58
CA PHE A 265 -2.35 -16.95 -11.48
C PHE A 265 -3.64 -17.32 -10.75
N HIS A 266 -4.56 -18.05 -11.37
CA HIS A 266 -5.74 -18.58 -10.68
C HIS A 266 -5.41 -19.72 -9.71
N PHE A 267 -4.46 -20.59 -10.07
CA PHE A 267 -4.15 -21.78 -9.27
C PHE A 267 -2.97 -21.59 -8.33
N ASN A 268 -1.94 -20.85 -8.76
CA ASN A 268 -0.65 -20.79 -8.08
C ASN A 268 -0.27 -19.37 -7.65
N GLY A 269 -1.19 -18.41 -7.78
CA GLY A 269 -0.97 -17.04 -7.33
C GLY A 269 -0.78 -16.98 -5.81
N ASN A 270 0.05 -16.05 -5.32
CA ASN A 270 0.09 -15.76 -3.89
C ASN A 270 -1.06 -14.81 -3.53
N HIS A 271 -2.16 -15.36 -3.02
CA HIS A 271 -3.39 -14.62 -2.69
C HIS A 271 -3.43 -14.10 -1.23
N SER A 272 -2.28 -14.01 -0.55
CA SER A 272 -2.21 -13.72 0.89
C SER A 272 -2.64 -12.31 1.29
N THR A 273 -2.44 -11.31 0.42
CA THR A 273 -2.75 -9.90 0.75
C THR A 273 -4.13 -9.50 0.27
N GLN A 274 -4.97 -9.02 1.21
CA GLN A 274 -6.32 -8.51 0.94
C GLN A 274 -6.34 -6.97 0.91
N TRP A 275 -6.51 -6.40 -0.27
CA TRP A 275 -6.54 -4.97 -0.56
C TRP A 275 -7.96 -4.41 -0.58
N THR A 276 -8.09 -3.13 -0.19
CA THR A 276 -9.28 -2.34 -0.48
C THR A 276 -9.07 -1.60 -1.79
N ILE A 277 -9.92 -1.87 -2.78
CA ILE A 277 -9.92 -1.14 -4.06
C ILE A 277 -10.94 -0.02 -3.97
N THR A 278 -10.54 1.20 -4.30
CA THR A 278 -11.45 2.36 -4.22
C THR A 278 -11.18 3.37 -5.32
N ASN A 279 -12.23 4.05 -5.75
CA ASN A 279 -12.20 5.27 -6.58
C ASN A 279 -12.71 6.50 -5.79
N VAL A 280 -12.90 6.37 -4.48
CA VAL A 280 -13.34 7.43 -3.57
C VAL A 280 -12.27 7.69 -2.51
N THR A 281 -12.12 8.95 -2.15
CA THR A 281 -11.15 9.49 -1.18
C THR A 281 -11.75 9.62 0.23
N GLY A 282 -10.99 10.15 1.18
CA GLY A 282 -11.42 10.34 2.57
C GLY A 282 -10.98 9.22 3.50
N TRP A 283 -11.75 8.97 4.57
CA TRP A 283 -11.37 7.97 5.56
C TRP A 283 -11.62 6.54 5.06
N LEU A 284 -10.55 5.76 4.96
CA LEU A 284 -10.60 4.33 4.63
C LEU A 284 -9.62 3.55 5.49
N ASN A 285 -10.08 2.46 6.10
CA ASN A 285 -9.27 1.54 6.90
C ASN A 285 -8.44 2.24 8.00
N GLY A 286 -8.95 3.31 8.61
CA GLY A 286 -8.23 4.06 9.65
C GLY A 286 -7.15 5.02 9.16
N ALA A 287 -7.01 5.21 7.84
CA ALA A 287 -6.15 6.22 7.23
C ALA A 287 -6.97 7.16 6.33
N TYR A 288 -6.39 8.30 5.97
CA TYR A 288 -7.05 9.30 5.13
C TYR A 288 -6.42 9.31 3.73
N LEU A 289 -7.22 9.06 2.71
CA LEU A 289 -6.82 9.03 1.30
C LEU A 289 -7.14 10.36 0.63
N LEU A 290 -6.12 11.00 0.05
CA LEU A 290 -6.26 12.26 -0.69
C LEU A 290 -6.57 12.03 -2.18
N PRO A 291 -7.12 13.02 -2.90
CA PRO A 291 -7.41 12.91 -4.34
C PRO A 291 -6.21 12.70 -5.26
N ASN A 292 -4.98 12.97 -4.79
CA ASN A 292 -3.75 12.60 -5.49
C ASN A 292 -3.29 11.15 -5.24
N GLY A 293 -4.00 10.39 -4.40
CA GLY A 293 -3.66 9.03 -4.00
C GLY A 293 -2.71 8.93 -2.80
N LYS A 294 -2.27 10.05 -2.23
CA LYS A 294 -1.45 10.06 -1.00
C LYS A 294 -2.30 9.59 0.19
N ILE A 295 -1.73 8.73 1.01
CA ILE A 295 -2.37 8.22 2.22
C ILE A 295 -1.70 8.88 3.43
N ILE A 296 -2.51 9.49 4.30
CA ILE A 296 -2.09 10.04 5.60
C ILE A 296 -2.48 9.02 6.68
N GLY A 297 -1.50 8.61 7.48
CA GLY A 297 -1.66 7.57 8.50
C GLY A 297 -1.35 6.16 7.98
N THR A 298 -1.60 5.16 8.81
CA THR A 298 -1.31 3.74 8.51
C THR A 298 -2.62 2.98 8.40
N PRO A 299 -3.04 2.56 7.19
CA PRO A 299 -4.29 1.85 7.04
C PRO A 299 -4.18 0.42 7.58
N THR A 300 -5.25 -0.10 8.19
CA THR A 300 -5.31 -1.48 8.70
C THR A 300 -5.31 -2.54 7.60
N LYS A 301 -5.65 -2.15 6.36
CA LYS A 301 -5.54 -2.96 5.14
C LYS A 301 -5.00 -2.08 4.01
N PRO A 302 -4.12 -2.59 3.14
CA PRO A 302 -3.57 -1.80 2.05
C PRO A 302 -4.67 -1.32 1.10
N ILE A 303 -4.52 -0.10 0.58
CA ILE A 303 -5.51 0.57 -0.27
C ILE A 303 -4.91 0.77 -1.65
N TYR A 304 -5.66 0.41 -2.69
CA TYR A 304 -5.33 0.73 -4.08
C TYR A 304 -6.38 1.69 -4.63
N PHE A 305 -5.92 2.90 -4.96
CA PHE A 305 -6.77 3.96 -5.52
C PHE A 305 -6.75 3.89 -7.05
N THR A 306 -7.91 3.64 -7.66
CA THR A 306 -8.05 3.40 -9.10
C THR A 306 -8.26 4.66 -9.92
N ASP A 307 -8.76 5.74 -9.30
CA ASP A 307 -9.06 6.99 -10.00
C ASP A 307 -7.93 7.99 -9.84
N LYS A 308 -7.42 8.53 -10.96
CA LYS A 308 -6.51 9.68 -10.98
C LYS A 308 -7.21 10.80 -11.75
N SER A 309 -8.40 11.20 -11.28
CA SER A 309 -9.18 12.27 -11.89
C SER A 309 -8.35 13.55 -12.06
N SER A 310 -8.77 14.47 -12.94
CA SER A 310 -8.08 15.75 -13.15
C SER A 310 -7.88 16.56 -11.87
N SER A 311 -8.74 16.35 -10.86
CA SER A 311 -8.62 16.97 -9.53
C SER A 311 -7.33 16.58 -8.80
N SER A 312 -6.73 15.42 -9.09
CA SER A 312 -5.46 14.95 -8.50
C SER A 312 -4.30 15.93 -8.72
N LEU A 313 -4.30 16.68 -9.84
CA LEU A 313 -3.23 17.60 -10.22
C LEU A 313 -3.14 18.86 -9.33
N GLY A 314 -4.19 19.17 -8.58
CA GLY A 314 -4.23 20.31 -7.67
C GLY A 314 -3.79 19.98 -6.24
N TYR A 315 -3.90 18.71 -5.82
CA TYR A 315 -3.47 18.25 -4.49
C TYR A 315 -1.96 18.01 -4.50
N THR A 316 -1.21 19.10 -4.46
CA THR A 316 0.26 19.12 -4.42
C THR A 316 0.72 19.93 -3.22
N THR A 317 1.96 19.76 -2.77
CA THR A 317 2.56 20.57 -1.70
C THR A 317 3.60 21.51 -2.29
N SER A 318 3.63 22.76 -1.82
CA SER A 318 4.70 23.74 -2.08
C SER A 318 5.04 24.47 -0.79
N GLY A 319 6.32 24.67 -0.52
CA GLY A 319 6.81 25.19 0.76
C GLY A 319 6.65 24.19 1.92
N THR A 320 6.74 24.69 3.15
CA THR A 320 6.60 23.87 4.36
C THR A 320 5.41 24.33 5.22
N LEU A 321 4.97 23.47 6.14
CA LEU A 321 3.97 23.86 7.14
C LEU A 321 4.41 25.08 7.97
N ALA A 322 5.70 25.18 8.30
CA ALA A 322 6.25 26.31 9.04
C ALA A 322 6.16 27.61 8.23
N ASP A 323 6.42 27.54 6.91
CA ASP A 323 6.25 28.69 6.02
C ASP A 323 4.79 29.09 5.90
N TRP A 324 3.88 28.13 5.72
CA TRP A 324 2.44 28.40 5.68
C TRP A 324 1.96 29.07 6.98
N GLN A 325 2.40 28.57 8.13
CA GLN A 325 2.05 29.16 9.43
C GLN A 325 2.58 30.58 9.58
N ARG A 326 3.84 30.84 9.19
CA ARG A 326 4.48 32.15 9.31
C ARG A 326 3.89 33.17 8.33
N GLU A 327 3.76 32.80 7.06
CA GLU A 327 3.41 33.74 5.98
C GLU A 327 1.90 33.93 5.84
N ILE A 328 1.09 32.91 6.15
CA ILE A 328 -0.37 32.93 5.94
C ILE A 328 -1.09 32.94 7.29
N ALA A 329 -0.91 31.91 8.14
CA ALA A 329 -1.71 31.78 9.36
C ALA A 329 -1.55 32.95 10.34
N GLN A 330 -0.32 33.44 10.53
CA GLN A 330 -0.06 34.60 11.38
C GLN A 330 -0.74 35.87 10.87
N ASN A 331 -0.85 36.04 9.54
CA ASN A 331 -1.49 37.19 8.89
C ASN A 331 -3.01 37.06 8.75
N VAL A 332 -3.57 35.89 9.07
CA VAL A 332 -5.02 35.65 9.15
C VAL A 332 -5.55 35.91 10.57
N ARG A 333 -4.69 35.84 11.59
CA ARG A 333 -5.09 35.90 13.00
C ARG A 333 -5.74 37.23 13.36
N GLY A 334 -6.97 37.16 13.85
CA GLY A 334 -7.77 38.32 14.24
C GLY A 334 -8.67 38.85 13.13
N ASN A 335 -8.62 38.29 11.93
CA ASN A 335 -9.55 38.58 10.83
C ASN A 335 -10.62 37.47 10.75
N VAL A 336 -11.81 37.74 11.29
CA VAL A 336 -12.84 36.73 11.57
C VAL A 336 -13.28 35.95 10.32
N SER A 337 -13.58 36.63 9.21
CA SER A 337 -14.02 35.93 7.98
C SER A 337 -12.93 35.04 7.39
N MET A 338 -11.67 35.46 7.44
CA MET A 338 -10.53 34.65 6.99
C MET A 338 -10.33 33.43 7.90
N MET A 339 -10.38 33.63 9.23
CA MET A 339 -10.30 32.56 10.21
C MET A 339 -11.45 31.56 10.06
N LEU A 340 -12.67 32.03 9.76
CA LEU A 340 -13.82 31.18 9.50
C LEU A 340 -13.57 30.30 8.26
N GLY A 341 -13.03 30.85 7.17
CA GLY A 341 -12.65 30.07 5.99
C GLY A 341 -11.66 28.95 6.31
N VAL A 342 -10.63 29.25 7.10
CA VAL A 342 -9.67 28.25 7.60
C VAL A 342 -10.35 27.18 8.47
N ALA A 343 -11.23 27.59 9.38
CA ALA A 343 -11.95 26.67 10.27
C ALA A 343 -12.88 25.71 9.50
N VAL A 344 -13.59 26.21 8.49
CA VAL A 344 -14.46 25.38 7.63
C VAL A 344 -13.66 24.34 6.86
N ALA A 345 -12.49 24.74 6.32
CA ALA A 345 -11.60 23.81 5.63
C ALA A 345 -11.10 22.71 6.58
N LEU A 346 -10.60 23.07 7.77
CA LEU A 346 -10.08 22.10 8.75
C LEU A 346 -11.17 21.19 9.35
N ALA A 347 -12.44 21.61 9.33
CA ALA A 347 -13.55 20.80 9.81
C ALA A 347 -13.88 19.60 8.89
N ALA A 348 -13.46 19.64 7.62
CA ALA A 348 -13.85 18.63 6.62
C ALA A 348 -13.55 17.18 7.03
N PRO A 349 -12.29 16.81 7.36
CA PRO A 349 -11.94 15.44 7.74
C PRO A 349 -12.55 15.03 9.09
N MET A 350 -13.07 15.97 9.88
CA MET A 350 -13.66 15.65 11.19
C MET A 350 -15.11 15.20 11.08
N LEU A 351 -15.82 15.51 9.98
CA LEU A 351 -17.25 15.30 9.88
C LEU A 351 -17.64 13.82 10.06
N SER A 352 -16.99 12.89 9.36
CA SER A 352 -17.28 11.46 9.48
C SER A 352 -16.88 10.89 10.83
N LEU A 353 -15.75 11.32 11.37
CA LEU A 353 -15.28 10.92 12.72
C LEU A 353 -16.26 11.34 13.82
N LEU A 354 -16.90 12.50 13.65
CA LEU A 354 -17.88 13.05 14.60
C LEU A 354 -19.32 12.66 14.28
N GLY A 355 -19.57 11.90 13.20
CA GLY A 355 -20.92 11.56 12.74
C GLY A 355 -21.78 12.78 12.36
N ARG A 356 -21.17 13.87 11.87
CA ARG A 356 -21.86 15.12 11.48
C ARG A 356 -22.11 15.19 9.99
N GLU A 357 -23.20 15.80 9.57
CA GLU A 357 -23.56 16.00 8.15
C GLU A 357 -22.67 17.07 7.48
N SER A 358 -22.65 17.04 6.16
CA SER A 358 -22.07 18.05 5.29
C SER A 358 -22.75 19.39 5.50
N PHE A 359 -21.94 20.46 5.47
CA PHE A 359 -22.44 21.83 5.58
C PHE A 359 -21.54 22.78 4.80
N GLY A 360 -22.02 23.99 4.56
CA GLY A 360 -21.22 25.04 3.96
C GLY A 360 -21.41 26.38 4.62
N VAL A 361 -20.48 27.28 4.31
CA VAL A 361 -20.55 28.71 4.65
C VAL A 361 -20.48 29.49 3.35
N HIS A 362 -21.42 30.42 3.17
CA HIS A 362 -21.45 31.37 2.09
C HIS A 362 -21.09 32.77 2.62
N LEU A 363 -19.93 33.26 2.21
CA LEU A 363 -19.43 34.59 2.53
C LEU A 363 -19.91 35.60 1.50
N PHE A 364 -20.69 36.59 1.92
CA PHE A 364 -21.20 37.62 1.02
C PHE A 364 -20.82 39.03 1.46
N ALA A 365 -20.41 39.84 0.48
CA ALA A 365 -20.12 41.27 0.63
C ALA A 365 -19.95 41.91 -0.75
N GLU A 366 -19.98 43.23 -0.83
CA GLU A 366 -19.65 43.97 -2.05
C GLU A 366 -18.26 43.60 -2.62
N SER A 367 -18.01 44.00 -3.87
CA SER A 367 -16.75 43.74 -4.54
C SER A 367 -15.54 44.27 -3.74
N SER A 368 -14.39 43.63 -3.92
CA SER A 368 -13.10 44.04 -3.33
C SER A 368 -13.00 44.00 -1.80
N LYS A 369 -13.83 43.20 -1.12
CA LYS A 369 -13.79 43.02 0.35
C LYS A 369 -12.96 41.84 0.87
N GLY A 370 -12.29 41.07 0.00
CA GLY A 370 -11.43 39.93 0.41
C GLY A 370 -12.07 38.54 0.31
N LYS A 371 -13.21 38.42 -0.40
CA LYS A 371 -13.90 37.14 -0.67
C LYS A 371 -12.99 36.08 -1.29
N SER A 372 -12.42 36.39 -2.46
CA SER A 372 -11.56 35.46 -3.19
C SER A 372 -10.25 35.16 -2.46
N THR A 373 -9.71 36.13 -1.72
CA THR A 373 -8.54 35.92 -0.85
C THR A 373 -8.83 34.90 0.26
N THR A 374 -10.00 35.01 0.90
CA THR A 374 -10.45 34.03 1.91
C THR A 374 -10.58 32.62 1.32
N LEU A 375 -11.14 32.48 0.10
CA LEU A 375 -11.18 31.19 -0.59
C LEU A 375 -9.78 30.62 -0.87
N ASN A 376 -8.85 31.47 -1.35
CA ASN A 376 -7.49 31.05 -1.65
C ASN A 376 -6.75 30.53 -0.40
N ILE A 377 -6.89 31.25 0.71
CA ILE A 377 -6.35 30.85 2.01
C ILE A 377 -6.90 29.48 2.41
N ALA A 378 -8.22 29.28 2.35
CA ALA A 378 -8.83 28.01 2.71
C ALA A 378 -8.37 26.86 1.80
N ASN A 379 -8.27 27.09 0.49
CA ASN A 379 -7.77 26.09 -0.47
C ASN A 379 -6.30 25.73 -0.25
N SER A 380 -5.47 26.68 0.17
CA SER A 380 -4.03 26.43 0.41
C SER A 380 -3.75 25.37 1.48
N ILE A 381 -4.74 24.98 2.28
CA ILE A 381 -4.66 23.87 3.24
C ILE A 381 -4.66 22.50 2.54
N TYR A 382 -5.25 22.40 1.35
CA TYR A 382 -5.47 21.14 0.62
C TYR A 382 -4.70 21.02 -0.69
N GLY A 383 -4.24 22.14 -1.26
CA GLY A 383 -3.38 22.10 -2.43
C GLY A 383 -3.27 23.46 -3.11
N ASN A 384 -2.87 23.44 -4.38
CA ASN A 384 -2.73 24.64 -5.19
C ASN A 384 -4.11 25.30 -5.40
N PRO A 385 -4.33 26.53 -4.89
CA PRO A 385 -5.63 27.19 -4.96
C PRO A 385 -6.17 27.40 -6.37
N ASP A 386 -5.32 27.64 -7.36
CA ASP A 386 -5.74 27.90 -8.75
C ASP A 386 -6.25 26.63 -9.44
N LYS A 387 -5.77 25.46 -9.00
CA LYS A 387 -6.16 24.18 -9.59
C LYS A 387 -7.37 23.54 -8.92
N ILE A 388 -7.56 23.77 -7.62
CA ILE A 388 -8.62 23.08 -6.85
C ILE A 388 -9.87 23.92 -6.64
N LYS A 389 -9.81 25.24 -6.88
CA LYS A 389 -10.95 26.15 -6.77
C LYS A 389 -11.99 25.84 -7.85
N LEU A 390 -13.25 25.77 -7.44
CA LEU A 390 -14.39 25.66 -8.36
C LEU A 390 -15.11 27.01 -8.45
N SER A 391 -15.82 27.22 -9.55
CA SER A 391 -16.74 28.34 -9.75
C SER A 391 -18.18 27.84 -9.71
N TRP A 392 -19.11 28.68 -9.28
CA TRP A 392 -20.55 28.43 -9.44
C TRP A 392 -21.00 28.39 -10.91
N SER A 393 -20.16 28.86 -11.85
CA SER A 393 -20.30 28.63 -13.29
C SER A 393 -19.97 27.18 -13.66
N THR A 394 -20.74 26.25 -13.09
CA THR A 394 -20.60 24.81 -13.27
C THR A 394 -21.97 24.14 -13.25
N THR A 395 -22.01 22.86 -13.60
CA THR A 395 -23.25 22.07 -13.57
C THR A 395 -23.37 21.32 -12.24
N ALA A 396 -24.60 21.04 -11.81
CA ALA A 396 -24.84 20.18 -10.64
C ALA A 396 -24.11 18.83 -10.73
N THR A 397 -24.06 18.22 -11.91
CA THR A 397 -23.32 16.97 -12.14
C THR A 397 -21.82 17.15 -11.92
N GLY A 398 -21.25 18.27 -12.39
CA GLY A 398 -19.84 18.60 -12.18
C GLY A 398 -19.49 18.71 -10.70
N VAL A 399 -20.29 19.46 -9.93
CA VAL A 399 -20.09 19.61 -8.47
C VAL A 399 -20.20 18.28 -7.73
N LYS A 400 -21.15 17.41 -8.10
CA LYS A 400 -21.26 16.06 -7.49
C LYS A 400 -20.05 15.19 -7.74
N ASN A 401 -19.49 15.25 -8.94
CA ASN A 401 -18.28 14.50 -9.27
C ASN A 401 -17.10 15.00 -8.43
N GLU A 402 -16.93 16.32 -8.30
CA GLU A 402 -15.92 16.90 -7.41
C GLU A 402 -16.17 16.53 -5.94
N ALA A 403 -17.41 16.55 -5.47
CA ALA A 403 -17.75 16.15 -4.11
C ALA A 403 -17.46 14.68 -3.82
N SER A 404 -17.76 13.80 -4.76
CA SER A 404 -17.42 12.37 -4.66
C SER A 404 -15.90 12.15 -4.68
N ALA A 405 -15.17 12.90 -5.51
CA ALA A 405 -13.71 12.83 -5.59
C ALA A 405 -13.02 13.42 -4.36
N ARG A 406 -13.73 14.22 -3.56
CA ARG A 406 -13.25 14.88 -2.34
C ARG A 406 -14.07 14.46 -1.12
N ASN A 407 -14.43 13.17 -1.04
CA ASN A 407 -15.15 12.66 0.12
C ASN A 407 -14.31 12.84 1.40
N ASP A 408 -14.99 13.19 2.50
CA ASP A 408 -14.42 13.72 3.76
C ASP A 408 -13.55 14.97 3.58
N GLY A 409 -13.67 15.65 2.44
CA GLY A 409 -12.81 16.76 2.02
C GLY A 409 -13.52 18.10 1.88
N PHE A 410 -12.74 19.10 1.46
CA PHE A 410 -13.15 20.50 1.39
C PHE A 410 -13.36 20.96 -0.06
N ILE A 411 -14.38 21.80 -0.27
CA ILE A 411 -14.73 22.38 -1.57
C ILE A 411 -14.90 23.88 -1.46
N THR A 412 -14.40 24.62 -2.44
CA THR A 412 -14.72 26.04 -2.61
C THR A 412 -15.52 26.28 -3.87
N LEU A 413 -16.53 27.16 -3.81
CA LEU A 413 -17.31 27.61 -4.97
C LEU A 413 -17.30 29.14 -5.05
N ASP A 414 -16.57 29.69 -6.00
CA ASP A 414 -16.42 31.13 -6.18
C ASP A 414 -17.55 31.74 -7.00
N GLU A 415 -17.99 32.92 -6.58
CA GLU A 415 -18.98 33.80 -7.25
C GLU A 415 -20.33 33.14 -7.58
N ILE A 416 -21.18 32.98 -6.57
CA ILE A 416 -22.55 32.42 -6.69
C ILE A 416 -23.42 33.14 -7.75
N GLY A 417 -23.11 34.41 -8.02
CA GLY A 417 -23.73 35.20 -9.08
C GLY A 417 -23.58 34.62 -10.48
N GLN A 418 -22.52 33.83 -10.71
CA GLN A 418 -22.21 33.22 -12.00
C GLN A 418 -22.92 31.88 -12.25
N ALA A 419 -23.78 31.43 -11.33
CA ALA A 419 -24.59 30.26 -11.56
C ALA A 419 -25.46 30.45 -12.83
N LYS A 420 -25.46 29.42 -13.69
CA LYS A 420 -26.10 29.45 -15.02
C LYS A 420 -27.55 29.96 -15.00
N ASP A 421 -28.34 29.44 -14.07
CA ASP A 421 -29.74 29.81 -13.84
C ASP A 421 -30.15 29.42 -12.41
N GLY A 422 -31.28 29.97 -11.95
CA GLY A 422 -31.74 29.77 -10.58
C GLY A 422 -32.04 28.31 -10.23
N LYS A 423 -32.44 27.48 -11.20
CA LYS A 423 -32.69 26.05 -11.01
C LYS A 423 -31.38 25.28 -10.80
N ASN A 424 -30.34 25.60 -11.57
CA ASN A 424 -29.01 25.01 -11.40
C ASN A 424 -28.40 25.43 -10.05
N LEU A 425 -28.53 26.71 -9.68
CA LEU A 425 -28.13 27.21 -8.37
C LEU A 425 -28.81 26.45 -7.22
N GLU A 426 -30.14 26.36 -7.27
CA GLU A 426 -30.95 25.61 -6.30
C GLU A 426 -30.52 24.14 -6.22
N THR A 427 -30.32 23.50 -7.38
CA THR A 427 -29.92 22.09 -7.46
C THR A 427 -28.54 21.87 -6.85
N ILE A 428 -27.55 22.73 -7.15
CA ILE A 428 -26.20 22.62 -6.56
C ILE A 428 -26.26 22.82 -5.05
N ALA A 429 -26.95 23.87 -4.58
CA ALA A 429 -27.06 24.19 -3.16
C ALA A 429 -27.77 23.07 -2.37
N TYR A 430 -28.74 22.39 -2.97
CA TYR A 430 -29.40 21.24 -2.36
C TYR A 430 -28.54 19.98 -2.40
N ASP A 431 -28.09 19.59 -3.60
CA ASP A 431 -27.46 18.28 -3.83
C ASP A 431 -26.12 18.16 -3.09
N LEU A 432 -25.31 19.24 -3.04
CA LEU A 432 -23.99 19.22 -2.42
C LEU A 432 -24.02 18.76 -0.96
N PHE A 433 -25.06 19.13 -0.20
CA PHE A 433 -25.19 18.78 1.21
C PHE A 433 -26.17 17.62 1.47
N ASN A 434 -26.69 16.98 0.42
CA ASN A 434 -27.54 15.78 0.53
C ASN A 434 -26.72 14.46 0.51
N GLU A 435 -25.38 14.56 0.45
CA GLU A 435 -24.40 13.47 0.65
C GLU A 435 -24.50 12.25 -0.28
N THR A 436 -25.38 12.29 -1.28
CA THR A 436 -25.74 11.13 -2.10
C THR A 436 -26.06 11.55 -3.52
N ASP A 437 -25.53 10.80 -4.50
CA ASP A 437 -26.04 10.91 -5.86
C ASP A 437 -27.40 10.21 -5.98
N LYS A 438 -28.19 10.62 -6.98
CA LYS A 438 -29.47 9.98 -7.27
C LYS A 438 -29.24 8.55 -7.73
N ILE A 439 -30.07 7.63 -7.24
CA ILE A 439 -30.08 6.23 -7.67
C ILE A 439 -30.31 6.19 -9.18
N ARG A 440 -29.41 5.55 -9.92
CA ARG A 440 -29.54 5.30 -11.36
C ARG A 440 -29.48 3.80 -11.60
N GLY A 441 -30.37 3.30 -12.46
CA GLY A 441 -30.32 1.93 -12.94
C GLY A 441 -29.06 1.66 -13.73
N GLU A 442 -28.50 0.46 -13.57
CA GLU A 442 -27.45 -0.10 -14.42
C GLU A 442 -28.03 -0.51 -15.80
N LYS A 443 -27.19 -0.51 -16.85
CA LYS A 443 -27.63 -0.91 -18.20
C LYS A 443 -28.00 -2.40 -18.26
N GLU A 444 -27.38 -3.21 -17.41
CA GLU A 444 -27.57 -4.67 -17.35
C GLU A 444 -28.53 -5.11 -16.22
N GLY A 445 -29.20 -4.16 -15.57
CA GLY A 445 -30.10 -4.41 -14.44
C GLY A 445 -29.43 -4.19 -13.07
N GLY A 446 -30.24 -3.82 -12.07
CA GLY A 446 -29.75 -3.38 -10.76
C GLY A 446 -29.52 -1.87 -10.66
N ASN A 447 -29.02 -1.40 -9.52
CA ASN A 447 -28.67 0.01 -9.30
C ASN A 447 -27.15 0.17 -9.34
N ARG A 448 -26.67 1.26 -9.98
CA ARG A 448 -25.26 1.66 -9.85
C ARG A 448 -24.88 1.88 -8.40
N GLN A 449 -23.61 1.64 -8.08
CA GLN A 449 -23.05 2.03 -6.80
C GLN A 449 -23.34 3.52 -6.54
N ILE A 450 -24.07 3.80 -5.46
CA ILE A 450 -24.44 5.17 -5.11
C ILE A 450 -23.16 5.87 -4.66
N LYS A 451 -22.72 6.88 -5.40
CA LYS A 451 -21.67 7.78 -4.93
C LYS A 451 -22.18 8.51 -3.70
N ARG A 452 -21.43 8.38 -2.61
CA ARG A 452 -21.67 9.12 -1.37
C ARG A 452 -20.49 10.02 -1.12
N TRP A 453 -20.77 11.18 -0.55
CA TRP A 453 -19.72 12.09 -0.12
C TRP A 453 -20.12 12.77 1.18
N LYS A 454 -19.10 13.17 1.92
CA LYS A 454 -19.22 14.09 3.05
C LYS A 454 -18.25 15.22 2.84
N VAL A 455 -18.72 16.46 2.83
CA VAL A 455 -17.89 17.63 2.49
C VAL A 455 -18.21 18.83 3.36
N THR A 456 -17.21 19.67 3.58
CA THR A 456 -17.45 21.08 3.92
C THR A 456 -17.30 21.95 2.67
N ALA A 457 -18.12 22.99 2.57
CA ALA A 457 -18.06 23.92 1.44
C ALA A 457 -17.86 25.37 1.90
N LEU A 458 -17.02 26.12 1.19
CA LEU A 458 -16.90 27.56 1.33
C LEU A 458 -17.28 28.23 0.01
N SER A 459 -18.29 29.10 0.07
CA SER A 459 -18.86 29.77 -1.09
C SER A 459 -18.73 31.29 -0.94
N THR A 460 -18.65 32.01 -2.05
CA THR A 460 -18.58 33.48 -2.07
C THR A 460 -19.62 34.10 -3.01
N GLY A 461 -20.00 35.34 -2.74
CA GLY A 461 -20.89 36.11 -3.60
C GLY A 461 -21.03 37.56 -3.19
N GLU A 462 -21.69 38.37 -4.01
CA GLU A 462 -22.03 39.75 -3.63
C GLU A 462 -23.24 39.83 -2.68
N LYS A 463 -24.12 38.84 -2.75
CA LYS A 463 -25.40 38.79 -2.02
C LYS A 463 -25.56 37.42 -1.39
N ASP A 464 -26.38 37.33 -0.34
CA ASP A 464 -26.74 36.06 0.26
C ASP A 464 -27.49 35.14 -0.74
N LEU A 465 -27.50 33.84 -0.44
CA LEU A 465 -28.10 32.80 -1.29
C LEU A 465 -29.60 33.07 -1.56
N GLU A 466 -30.36 33.49 -0.56
CA GLU A 466 -31.79 33.73 -0.72
C GLU A 466 -32.05 34.88 -1.70
N THR A 467 -31.33 36.00 -1.51
CA THR A 467 -31.39 37.13 -2.44
C THR A 467 -30.96 36.71 -3.84
N GLN A 468 -29.90 35.92 -3.97
CA GLN A 468 -29.43 35.45 -5.28
C GLN A 468 -30.45 34.54 -5.98
N LEU A 469 -31.06 33.59 -5.27
CA LEU A 469 -32.11 32.72 -5.82
C LEU A 469 -33.31 33.53 -6.31
N ARG A 470 -33.76 34.53 -5.52
CA ARG A 470 -34.87 35.43 -5.90
C ARG A 470 -34.55 36.22 -7.17
N LEU A 471 -33.33 36.76 -7.29
CA LEU A 471 -32.90 37.49 -8.48
C LEU A 471 -32.88 36.63 -9.74
N GLN A 472 -32.63 35.32 -9.59
CA GLN A 472 -32.65 34.36 -10.69
C GLN A 472 -34.01 33.66 -10.86
N GLY A 473 -35.08 34.15 -10.20
CA GLY A 473 -36.44 33.63 -10.34
C GLY A 473 -36.68 32.25 -9.73
N ALA A 474 -35.79 31.76 -8.87
CA ALA A 474 -35.93 30.47 -8.19
C ALA A 474 -36.74 30.59 -6.88
N LYS A 475 -37.37 29.48 -6.48
CA LYS A 475 -38.05 29.40 -5.19
C LYS A 475 -37.03 29.17 -4.09
N VAL A 476 -37.22 29.86 -2.97
CA VAL A 476 -36.38 29.71 -1.78
C VAL A 476 -37.00 28.65 -0.88
N HIS A 477 -36.25 27.58 -0.58
CA HIS A 477 -36.67 26.55 0.36
C HIS A 477 -35.89 26.70 1.66
N ALA A 478 -36.59 26.91 2.79
CA ALA A 478 -35.97 27.17 4.09
C ALA A 478 -34.92 26.11 4.50
N GLY A 479 -35.14 24.84 4.15
CA GLY A 479 -34.19 23.75 4.43
C GLY A 479 -32.83 23.87 3.70
N GLN A 480 -32.76 24.60 2.58
CA GLN A 480 -31.49 24.86 1.87
C GLN A 480 -30.64 25.90 2.61
N LEU A 481 -31.27 26.89 3.24
CA LEU A 481 -30.60 27.96 3.99
C LEU A 481 -29.96 27.47 5.30
N VAL A 482 -30.40 26.33 5.82
CA VAL A 482 -29.85 25.75 7.06
C VAL A 482 -28.50 25.03 6.80
N ARG A 483 -28.29 24.49 5.59
CA ARG A 483 -27.07 23.72 5.27
C ARG A 483 -25.97 24.57 4.61
N LEU A 484 -26.32 25.71 4.02
CA LEU A 484 -25.37 26.73 3.57
C LEU A 484 -25.58 28.01 4.39
N LEU A 485 -24.75 28.17 5.44
CA LEU A 485 -24.84 29.30 6.35
C LEU A 485 -24.43 30.59 5.63
N ASN A 486 -25.31 31.59 5.61
CA ASN A 486 -25.04 32.88 4.98
C ASN A 486 -24.42 33.81 6.01
N VAL A 487 -23.16 34.18 5.81
CA VAL A 487 -22.38 34.99 6.75
C VAL A 487 -21.87 36.24 6.02
N PRO A 488 -22.20 37.45 6.49
CA PRO A 488 -21.61 38.67 5.95
C PRO A 488 -20.09 38.62 6.09
N LEU A 489 -19.37 38.94 5.02
CA LEU A 489 -17.92 39.03 5.09
C LEU A 489 -17.54 40.35 5.78
N GLU A 490 -16.72 40.25 6.82
CA GLU A 490 -16.06 41.37 7.47
C GLU A 490 -14.72 41.63 6.79
N GLU A 491 -14.50 42.88 6.38
CA GLU A 491 -13.23 43.31 5.80
C GLU A 491 -12.10 43.18 6.85
N ALA A 492 -10.88 42.94 6.40
CA ALA A 492 -9.74 42.77 7.30
C ALA A 492 -9.57 44.01 8.21
N GLY A 493 -9.66 43.79 9.52
CA GLY A 493 -9.43 44.83 10.53
C GLY A 493 -8.02 44.78 11.11
N ASN A 494 -7.38 43.61 11.11
CA ASN A 494 -6.01 43.43 11.57
C ASN A 494 -5.07 43.26 10.37
N LEU A 495 -4.33 44.32 10.07
CA LEU A 495 -3.40 44.35 8.92
C LEU A 495 -1.99 43.91 9.28
N HIS A 496 -1.73 43.56 10.54
CA HIS A 496 -0.41 43.18 11.02
C HIS A 496 0.66 44.20 10.62
N SER A 497 1.66 43.81 9.82
CA SER A 497 2.74 44.69 9.38
C SER A 497 2.46 45.41 8.05
N PHE A 498 1.26 45.26 7.46
CA PHE A 498 0.94 45.80 6.15
C PHE A 498 0.31 47.20 6.23
N PRO A 499 0.63 48.10 5.30
CA PRO A 499 0.20 49.50 5.36
C PRO A 499 -1.28 49.72 5.02
N ASN A 500 -1.95 48.77 4.35
CA ASN A 500 -3.36 48.85 3.97
C ASN A 500 -3.94 47.47 3.60
N ASN A 501 -5.27 47.39 3.48
CA ASN A 501 -6.01 46.18 3.10
C ASN A 501 -5.51 45.54 1.81
N LYS A 502 -5.19 46.35 0.80
CA LYS A 502 -4.73 45.86 -0.49
C LYS A 502 -3.37 45.15 -0.36
N ALA A 503 -2.40 45.77 0.30
CA ALA A 503 -1.08 45.18 0.51
C ALA A 503 -1.14 43.88 1.32
N HIS A 504 -2.02 43.81 2.33
CA HIS A 504 -2.27 42.59 3.11
C HIS A 504 -2.88 41.48 2.26
N ALA A 505 -3.91 41.80 1.46
CA ALA A 505 -4.55 40.84 0.56
C ALA A 505 -3.62 40.37 -0.56
N ASP A 506 -2.83 41.28 -1.15
CA ASP A 506 -1.85 40.98 -2.20
C ASP A 506 -0.79 40.01 -1.67
N HIS A 507 -0.21 40.27 -0.49
CA HIS A 507 0.71 39.33 0.17
C HIS A 507 0.09 37.96 0.40
N LEU A 508 -1.13 37.90 0.93
CA LEU A 508 -1.81 36.62 1.17
C LEU A 508 -2.07 35.86 -0.14
N ASN A 509 -2.52 36.54 -1.19
CA ASN A 509 -2.76 35.94 -2.51
C ASN A 509 -1.46 35.48 -3.20
N GLU A 510 -0.35 36.16 -2.97
CA GLU A 510 0.96 35.73 -3.43
C GLU A 510 1.42 34.48 -2.66
N LYS A 511 1.39 34.54 -1.32
CA LYS A 511 1.93 33.47 -0.47
C LYS A 511 1.14 32.16 -0.56
N VAL A 512 -0.17 32.20 -0.79
CA VAL A 512 -0.97 30.97 -1.03
C VAL A 512 -0.63 30.28 -2.35
N GLN A 513 0.09 30.93 -3.28
CA GLN A 513 0.62 30.30 -4.50
C GLN A 513 2.03 29.73 -4.31
N GLU A 514 2.78 30.23 -3.32
CA GLU A 514 4.12 29.75 -3.00
C GLU A 514 4.10 28.66 -1.92
N CYS A 515 3.17 28.76 -0.97
CA CYS A 515 3.05 27.93 0.22
C CYS A 515 1.64 27.34 0.31
N PHE A 516 1.51 26.06 0.00
CA PHE A 516 0.27 25.30 0.12
C PHE A 516 0.55 23.84 0.48
N LEU A 517 -0.38 23.21 1.18
CA LEU A 517 -0.23 21.89 1.80
C LEU A 517 -1.02 20.83 1.03
N ALA A 518 -0.63 19.55 1.16
CA ALA A 518 -1.40 18.40 0.68
C ALA A 518 -1.20 17.17 1.56
#